data_AF-A0ABD5TM69-F1
#
_entry.id   AF-A0ABD5TM69-F1
#
_cell.length_a   1.000
_cell.length_b   1.000
_cell.length_c   1.000
_cell.angle_alpha   90.00
_cell.angle_beta   90.00
_cell.angle_gamma   90.00
#
_symmetry.space_group_name_H-M   'P 1'
#
loop_
_entity.id
_entity.type
_entity.pdbx_description
1 polymer ?
#
loop_
_entity_poly.entity_id
_entity_poly.type
_entity_poly.pdbx_seq_one_letter_code
_entity_poly.pdbx_strand_id
1 'polypeptide(L)'
;MTASKRQSRSFAAACPTCDVERTADSANELIEFYRRHSRHTGHEIEWLRADVDVDLPAPDADPASAADGDGDALERVVADLEAHYDDGVPIGLVAAAMARRGYGIGETLDALREVRLTGALYEPRDDHVAVV
;
A
#
# COMPACT_ATOMS: atom_id res chain seq x y z
N MET A 1 13.74 -36.28 2.06
CA MET A 1 12.79 -35.31 2.65
C MET A 1 13.14 -33.96 2.07
N THR A 2 12.44 -33.57 1.01
CA THR A 2 12.69 -32.36 0.23
C THR A 2 12.11 -31.20 1.01
N ALA A 3 12.95 -30.31 1.54
CA ALA A 3 12.51 -29.08 2.16
C ALA A 3 11.78 -28.24 1.09
N SER A 4 10.44 -28.18 1.17
CA SER A 4 9.65 -27.25 0.38
C SER A 4 10.05 -25.84 0.77
N LYS A 5 10.84 -25.21 -0.09
CA LYS A 5 11.26 -23.82 -0.02
C LYS A 5 10.05 -22.92 -0.32
N ARG A 6 9.07 -22.87 0.58
CA ARG A 6 8.06 -21.81 0.57
C ARG A 6 8.74 -20.59 1.20
N GLN A 7 9.27 -19.72 0.34
CA GLN A 7 9.63 -18.36 0.72
C GLN A 7 8.37 -17.72 1.30
N SER A 8 8.27 -17.62 2.61
CA SER A 8 7.26 -16.80 3.26
C SER A 8 7.64 -15.34 3.00
N ARG A 9 7.13 -14.79 1.90
CA ARG A 9 7.08 -13.35 1.62
C ARG A 9 6.25 -12.73 2.75
N SER A 10 6.93 -12.26 3.78
CA SER A 10 6.27 -11.79 4.99
C SER A 10 6.04 -10.29 4.89
N PHE A 11 4.79 -9.88 5.07
CA PHE A 11 4.46 -8.50 5.36
C PHE A 11 4.44 -8.29 6.87
N ALA A 12 4.94 -7.16 7.35
CA ALA A 12 4.89 -6.81 8.76
C ALA A 12 4.60 -5.32 8.94
N ALA A 13 3.75 -5.01 9.91
CA ALA A 13 3.47 -3.65 10.36
C ALA A 13 3.30 -3.61 11.88
N ALA A 14 3.53 -2.46 12.49
CA ALA A 14 3.33 -2.27 13.92
C ALA A 14 2.64 -0.94 14.23
N CYS A 15 1.88 -0.93 15.32
CA CYS A 15 1.44 0.32 15.93
C CYS A 15 2.45 0.70 17.03
N PRO A 16 3.18 1.81 16.88
CA PRO A 16 4.17 2.24 17.88
C PRO A 16 3.52 2.68 19.20
N THR A 17 2.24 3.08 19.18
CA THR A 17 1.51 3.54 20.38
C THR A 17 0.97 2.38 21.21
N CYS A 18 0.50 1.32 20.55
CA CYS A 18 -0.09 0.17 21.21
C CYS A 18 0.90 -0.97 21.49
N ASP A 19 2.14 -0.85 21.02
CA ASP A 19 3.18 -1.88 21.10
C ASP A 19 2.69 -3.24 20.55
N VAL A 20 1.97 -3.18 19.42
CA VAL A 20 1.45 -4.36 18.73
C VAL A 20 2.08 -4.46 17.36
N GLU A 21 2.66 -5.61 17.08
CA GLU A 21 3.19 -5.99 15.77
C GLU A 21 2.29 -7.04 15.13
N ARG A 22 2.12 -6.96 13.82
CA ARG A 22 1.39 -7.93 13.02
C ARG A 22 2.20 -8.35 11.81
N THR A 23 2.32 -9.65 11.62
CA THR A 23 2.80 -10.27 10.39
C THR A 23 1.63 -10.83 9.59
N ALA A 24 1.78 -10.85 8.27
CA ALA A 24 0.77 -11.32 7.34
C ALA A 24 1.39 -11.95 6.09
N ASP A 25 0.60 -12.78 5.41
CA ASP A 25 0.97 -13.43 4.15
C ASP A 25 0.61 -12.57 2.93
N SER A 26 -0.15 -11.49 3.13
CA SER A 26 -0.52 -10.52 2.09
C SER A 26 -0.49 -9.07 2.60
N ALA A 27 -0.27 -8.13 1.68
CA ALA A 27 -0.29 -6.71 2.03
C ALA A 27 -1.69 -6.22 2.44
N ASN A 28 -2.75 -6.77 1.83
CA ASN A 28 -4.13 -6.39 2.13
C ASN A 28 -4.57 -6.84 3.53
N GLU A 29 -4.05 -7.95 4.05
CA GLU A 29 -4.28 -8.33 5.45
C GLU A 29 -3.78 -7.27 6.45
N LEU A 30 -2.69 -6.57 6.12
CA LEU A 30 -2.22 -5.45 6.94
C LEU A 30 -3.11 -4.20 6.79
N ILE A 31 -3.73 -4.00 5.64
CA ILE A 31 -4.77 -2.98 5.46
C ILE A 31 -6.02 -3.31 6.28
N GLU A 32 -6.44 -4.58 6.31
CA GLU A 32 -7.55 -5.02 7.18
C GLU A 32 -7.21 -4.81 8.66
N PHE A 33 -5.98 -5.16 9.06
CA PHE A 33 -5.47 -4.93 10.40
C PHE A 33 -5.49 -3.43 10.74
N TYR A 34 -4.97 -2.58 9.84
CA TYR A 34 -5.00 -1.13 9.96
C TYR A 34 -6.43 -0.62 10.18
N ARG A 35 -7.35 -0.93 9.24
CA ARG A 35 -8.75 -0.47 9.29
C ARG A 35 -9.44 -0.85 10.60
N ARG A 36 -9.20 -2.06 11.10
CA ARG A 36 -9.76 -2.50 12.38
C ARG A 36 -9.11 -1.76 13.56
N HIS A 37 -7.79 -1.63 13.54
CA HIS A 37 -7.03 -1.01 14.61
C HIS A 37 -7.34 0.48 14.72
N SER A 38 -7.25 1.23 13.62
CA SER A 38 -7.51 2.67 13.56
C SER A 38 -8.96 3.00 13.89
N ARG A 39 -9.93 2.17 13.48
CA ARG A 39 -11.34 2.34 13.87
C ARG A 39 -11.57 2.31 15.38
N HIS A 40 -10.78 1.54 16.12
CA HIS A 40 -10.92 1.41 17.57
C HIS A 40 -10.02 2.35 18.38
N THR A 41 -8.87 2.73 17.82
CA THR A 41 -7.82 3.44 18.55
C THR A 41 -7.51 4.82 17.99
N GLY A 42 -7.82 5.08 16.72
CA GLY A 42 -7.39 6.27 16.00
C GLY A 42 -5.89 6.30 15.70
N HIS A 43 -5.14 5.21 15.94
CA HIS A 43 -3.71 5.18 15.73
C HIS A 43 -3.32 4.79 14.30
N GLU A 44 -2.18 5.31 13.87
CA GLU A 44 -1.49 4.90 12.64
C GLU A 44 -0.68 3.62 12.89
N ILE A 45 -0.52 2.82 11.84
CA ILE A 45 0.43 1.70 11.84
C ILE A 45 1.54 1.96 10.83
N GLU A 46 2.75 1.57 11.19
CA GLU A 46 3.93 1.75 10.37
C GLU A 46 4.31 0.42 9.70
N TRP A 47 4.67 0.48 8.42
CA TRP A 47 5.24 -0.66 7.71
C TRP A 47 6.62 -0.98 8.28
N LEU A 48 6.80 -2.21 8.74
CA LEU A 48 8.11 -2.74 9.14
C LEU A 48 8.78 -3.52 8.00
N ARG A 49 7.98 -4.23 7.20
CA ARG A 49 8.45 -5.04 6.08
C ARG A 49 7.36 -5.22 5.04
N ALA A 50 7.74 -5.09 3.77
CA ALA A 50 6.90 -5.44 2.62
C ALA A 50 7.77 -6.16 1.57
N ASP A 51 7.96 -7.46 1.76
CA ASP A 51 8.76 -8.28 0.86
C ASP A 51 7.91 -8.68 -0.36
N VAL A 52 8.20 -8.09 -1.51
CA VAL A 52 7.51 -8.32 -2.78
C VAL A 52 8.50 -8.67 -3.89
N ASP A 53 8.08 -9.42 -4.91
CA ASP A 53 8.94 -9.73 -6.08
C ASP A 53 8.90 -8.67 -7.18
N VAL A 54 8.17 -7.58 -6.94
CA VAL A 54 8.15 -6.41 -7.81
C VAL A 54 8.95 -5.31 -7.14
N ASP A 55 9.77 -4.61 -7.91
CA ASP A 55 10.44 -3.43 -7.38
C ASP A 55 9.37 -2.36 -7.13
N LEU A 56 9.07 -2.10 -5.85
CA LEU A 56 8.18 -1.00 -5.52
C LEU A 56 8.80 0.31 -6.05
N PRO A 57 8.01 1.18 -6.69
CA PRO A 57 8.55 2.37 -7.33
C PRO A 57 9.27 3.22 -6.28
N ALA A 58 10.51 3.61 -6.57
CA ALA A 58 11.33 4.43 -5.67
C ALA A 58 10.67 5.80 -5.44
N PRO A 59 10.89 6.46 -4.28
CA PRO A 59 10.44 7.83 -4.12
C PRO A 59 11.04 8.70 -5.22
N ASP A 60 10.24 9.63 -5.75
CA ASP A 60 10.70 10.50 -6.83
C ASP A 60 11.98 11.23 -6.39
N ALA A 61 13.02 11.14 -7.21
CA ALA A 61 14.28 11.84 -6.95
C ALA A 61 14.20 13.34 -7.30
N ASP A 62 13.13 13.75 -7.99
CA ASP A 62 12.93 15.11 -8.46
C ASP A 62 11.98 15.88 -7.53
N PRO A 63 12.47 16.86 -6.74
CA PRO A 63 11.60 17.67 -5.89
C PRO A 63 10.60 18.53 -6.67
N ALA A 64 10.74 18.67 -8.00
CA ALA A 64 9.75 19.34 -8.84
C ALA A 64 8.49 18.48 -9.08
N SER A 65 8.57 17.14 -9.01
CA SER A 65 7.39 16.26 -9.09
C SER A 65 6.63 16.17 -7.75
N ALA A 66 7.21 16.67 -6.66
CA ALA A 66 6.50 16.87 -5.39
C ALA A 66 5.54 18.08 -5.44
N ALA A 67 5.54 18.85 -6.54
CA ALA A 67 4.54 19.87 -6.81
C ALA A 67 3.27 19.31 -7.47
N ASP A 68 3.33 18.07 -8.00
CA ASP A 68 2.15 17.32 -8.40
C ASP A 68 1.39 16.92 -7.12
N GLY A 69 0.06 16.99 -7.12
CA GLY A 69 -0.72 16.74 -5.91
C GLY A 69 -0.56 15.30 -5.42
N ASP A 70 -0.93 15.03 -4.16
CA ASP A 70 -0.87 13.67 -3.58
C ASP A 70 -1.59 12.62 -4.46
N GLY A 71 -2.61 13.05 -5.21
CA GLY A 71 -3.32 12.22 -6.19
C GLY A 71 -2.50 11.84 -7.43
N ASP A 72 -1.74 12.76 -8.01
CA ASP A 72 -0.93 12.49 -9.22
C ASP A 72 0.21 11.50 -8.93
N ALA A 73 0.83 11.63 -7.74
CA ALA A 73 1.85 10.70 -7.26
C ALA A 73 1.26 9.30 -7.05
N LEU A 74 0.05 9.22 -6.49
CA LEU A 74 -0.67 7.98 -6.27
C LEU A 74 -1.06 7.30 -7.58
N GLU A 75 -1.59 8.03 -8.55
CA GLU A 75 -1.92 7.53 -9.88
C GLU A 75 -0.70 6.92 -10.57
N ARG A 76 0.45 7.60 -10.51
CA ARG A 76 1.73 7.07 -11.03
C ARG A 76 2.12 5.75 -10.36
N VAL A 77 2.03 5.67 -9.03
CA VAL A 77 2.35 4.45 -8.29
C VAL A 77 1.43 3.29 -8.68
N VAL A 78 0.13 3.56 -8.85
CA VAL A 78 -0.82 2.54 -9.31
C VAL A 78 -0.48 2.10 -10.73
N ALA A 79 -0.25 3.03 -11.65
CA ALA A 79 0.10 2.74 -13.04
C ALA A 79 1.38 1.88 -13.16
N ASP A 80 2.42 2.23 -12.40
CA ASP A 80 3.69 1.49 -12.38
C ASP A 80 3.51 0.06 -11.88
N LEU A 81 2.70 -0.12 -10.83
CA LEU A 81 2.44 -1.45 -10.26
C LEU A 81 1.48 -2.27 -11.13
N GLU A 82 0.50 -1.64 -11.79
CA GLU A 82 -0.54 -2.31 -12.57
C GLU A 82 0.03 -3.16 -13.72
N ALA A 83 1.19 -2.78 -14.27
CA ALA A 83 1.93 -3.58 -15.25
C ALA A 83 2.27 -5.01 -14.77
N HIS A 84 2.18 -5.27 -13.45
CA HIS A 84 2.45 -6.56 -12.82
C HIS A 84 1.20 -7.28 -12.31
N TYR A 85 0.00 -6.71 -12.44
CA TYR A 85 -1.24 -7.26 -11.88
C TYR A 85 -2.41 -7.17 -12.87
N ASP A 86 -2.89 -8.33 -13.33
CA ASP A 86 -3.98 -8.40 -14.32
C ASP A 86 -5.36 -7.95 -13.77
N ASP A 87 -5.58 -8.07 -12.45
CA ASP A 87 -6.86 -7.79 -11.78
C ASP A 87 -6.77 -6.62 -10.80
N GLY A 88 -6.01 -5.59 -11.17
CA GLY A 88 -5.72 -4.43 -10.35
C GLY A 88 -4.69 -4.68 -9.24
N VAL A 89 -4.09 -3.59 -8.79
CA VAL A 89 -3.01 -3.57 -7.79
C VAL A 89 -3.59 -3.69 -6.38
N PRO A 90 -3.12 -4.64 -5.54
CA PRO A 90 -3.53 -4.69 -4.14
C PRO A 90 -3.26 -3.38 -3.42
N ILE A 91 -4.27 -2.81 -2.75
CA ILE A 91 -4.15 -1.52 -2.05
C ILE A 91 -3.02 -1.54 -1.02
N GLY A 92 -2.76 -2.68 -0.37
CA GLY A 92 -1.65 -2.82 0.56
C GLY A 92 -0.27 -2.60 -0.08
N LEU A 93 -0.12 -2.94 -1.36
CA LEU A 93 1.13 -2.69 -2.10
C LEU A 93 1.28 -1.22 -2.48
N VAL A 94 0.19 -0.58 -2.86
CA VAL A 94 0.16 0.87 -3.07
C VAL A 94 0.55 1.58 -1.77
N ALA A 95 -0.04 1.20 -0.63
CA ALA A 95 0.30 1.75 0.68
C ALA A 95 1.76 1.52 1.06
N ALA A 96 2.31 0.33 0.80
CA ALA A 96 3.73 0.07 1.03
C ALA A 96 4.66 0.93 0.13
N ALA A 97 4.28 1.14 -1.13
CA ALA A 97 5.02 2.00 -2.05
C ALA A 97 4.94 3.49 -1.67
N MET A 98 3.77 3.94 -1.19
CA MET A 98 3.57 5.30 -0.69
C MET A 98 4.27 5.54 0.66
N ALA A 99 4.35 4.52 1.52
CA ALA A 99 5.13 4.60 2.76
C ALA A 99 6.63 4.86 2.49
N ARG A 100 7.19 4.34 1.39
CA ARG A 100 8.56 4.67 0.95
C ARG A 100 8.73 6.14 0.53
N ARG A 101 7.63 6.84 0.27
CA ARG A 101 7.56 8.28 -0.02
C ARG A 101 7.19 9.13 1.21
N GLY A 102 7.03 8.49 2.38
CA GLY A 102 6.73 9.17 3.64
C GLY A 102 5.25 9.25 4.01
N TYR A 103 4.36 8.67 3.21
CA TYR A 103 2.91 8.69 3.47
C TYR A 103 2.50 7.62 4.47
N GLY A 104 1.54 7.95 5.35
CA GLY A 104 0.90 6.98 6.23
C GLY A 104 -0.03 6.02 5.49
N ILE A 105 -0.41 4.91 6.14
CA ILE A 105 -1.44 4.02 5.57
C ILE A 105 -2.77 4.76 5.48
N GLY A 106 -3.17 5.48 6.54
CA GLY A 106 -4.41 6.25 6.54
C GLY A 106 -4.47 7.28 5.43
N GLU A 107 -3.42 8.09 5.33
CA GLU A 107 -3.26 9.11 4.31
C GLU A 107 -3.34 8.53 2.89
N THR A 108 -2.69 7.39 2.65
CA THR A 108 -2.75 6.72 1.35
C THR A 108 -4.17 6.24 1.02
N LEU A 109 -4.89 5.68 2.00
CA LEU A 109 -6.27 5.21 1.79
C LEU A 109 -7.24 6.35 1.54
N ASP A 110 -7.06 7.49 2.22
CA ASP A 110 -7.85 8.70 2.00
C ASP A 110 -7.58 9.27 0.60
N ALA A 111 -6.31 9.36 0.19
CA ALA A 111 -5.94 9.78 -1.16
C ALA A 111 -6.51 8.84 -2.24
N LEU A 112 -6.45 7.52 -2.04
CA LEU A 112 -7.07 6.54 -2.95
C LEU A 112 -8.57 6.77 -3.09
N ARG A 113 -9.26 7.06 -1.98
CA ARG A 113 -10.68 7.37 -2.00
C ARG A 113 -10.94 8.65 -2.80
N GLU A 114 -10.15 9.69 -2.62
CA GLU A 114 -10.30 10.97 -3.32
C GLU A 114 -10.07 10.84 -4.82
N VAL A 115 -8.98 10.20 -5.24
CA VAL A 115 -8.66 9.98 -6.67
C VAL A 115 -9.72 9.10 -7.34
N ARG A 116 -10.32 8.15 -6.62
CA ARG A 116 -11.44 7.37 -7.17
C ARG A 116 -12.70 8.20 -7.38
N LEU A 117 -12.90 9.27 -6.60
CA LEU A 117 -14.03 10.18 -6.80
C LEU A 117 -13.84 11.09 -8.02
N THR A 118 -12.60 11.37 -8.44
CA THR A 118 -12.32 12.09 -9.69
C THR A 118 -12.54 11.21 -10.92
N GLY A 119 -12.50 9.88 -10.74
CA GLY A 119 -12.62 8.90 -11.81
C GLY A 119 -11.29 8.59 -12.50
N ALA A 120 -10.15 8.95 -11.91
CA ALA A 120 -8.83 8.57 -12.43
C ALA A 120 -8.43 7.13 -12.03
N LEU A 121 -8.94 6.65 -10.89
CA LEU A 121 -8.77 5.27 -10.42
C LEU A 121 -10.12 4.58 -10.24
N TYR A 122 -10.15 3.27 -10.41
CA TYR A 122 -11.31 2.43 -10.08
C TYR A 122 -10.90 1.16 -9.32
N GLU A 123 -11.88 0.47 -8.74
CA GLU A 123 -11.69 -0.77 -7.98
C GLU A 123 -12.29 -1.95 -8.76
N PRO A 124 -11.49 -2.71 -9.54
CA PRO A 124 -11.98 -3.87 -10.29
C PRO A 124 -12.47 -5.01 -9.38
N ARG A 125 -11.91 -5.13 -8.18
CA ARG A 125 -12.28 -6.10 -7.14
C ARG A 125 -11.91 -5.57 -5.77
N ASP A 126 -12.53 -6.12 -4.73
CA ASP A 126 -12.31 -5.72 -3.35
C ASP A 126 -10.82 -5.55 -3.00
N ASP A 127 -10.48 -4.35 -2.52
CA ASP A 127 -9.14 -3.92 -2.13
C ASP A 127 -8.06 -4.01 -3.22
N HIS A 128 -8.46 -3.83 -4.48
CA HIS A 128 -7.55 -3.70 -5.62
C HIS A 128 -7.90 -2.48 -6.46
N VAL A 129 -6.90 -1.72 -6.89
CA VAL A 129 -7.08 -0.47 -7.65
C VAL A 129 -6.36 -0.50 -8.97
N ALA A 130 -6.93 0.14 -9.97
CA ALA A 130 -6.42 0.23 -11.33
C ALA A 130 -6.68 1.63 -11.91
N VAL A 131 -5.86 2.05 -12.87
CA VAL A 131 -6.07 3.29 -13.63
C VAL A 131 -7.21 3.11 -14.64
N VAL A 132 -8.04 4.14 -14.81
CA VAL A 132 -9.20 4.12 -15.73
C VAL A 132 -8.79 4.14 -17.21
#